data_AF-N6UC69-F1
#
_entry.id   AF-N6UC69-F1
#
_cell.length_a   1.000
_cell.length_b   1.000
_cell.length_c   1.000
_cell.angle_alpha   90.00
_cell.angle_beta   90.00
_cell.angle_gamma   90.00
#
_symmetry.space_group_name_H-M   'P 1'
#
loop_
_entity.id
_entity.type
_entity.pdbx_description
1 polymer ?
#
loop_
_entity_poly.entity_id
_entity_poly.type
_entity_poly.pdbx_seq_one_letter_code
_entity_poly.pdbx_strand_id
1 'polypeptide(L)'
;MTLTLARRFCVVLPSSKMKLVCCLVLCGLLVALATPAKAQNRPVSNRPGRFLSLPNPQKCANRPKQFFFRGHNYFFTGHVPQYANRKVDWLDGRNLCREYCMDLVSLETQEENNMIFRLIQQNDVPYIWTSGRLCDFKGCENRPDLEPKNIYGWFWSANREKLAPTSQVPPSFGYNPWSSTGHKKQKQPDNAEFDINGTTESCLAVLNNVYNDGIAWHDVACYHEKPVVCEDSDELLNYVRSTNPALRL
;
A
#
# COMPACT_ATOMS: atom_id res chain seq x y z
N MET A 1 22.24 46.42 -52.18
CA MET A 1 23.29 45.39 -52.01
C MET A 1 22.64 44.01 -52.02
N THR A 2 22.69 43.38 -53.20
CA THR A 2 22.82 41.94 -53.49
C THR A 2 22.03 40.87 -52.70
N LEU A 3 21.11 40.24 -53.44
CA LEU A 3 20.59 38.86 -53.34
C LEU A 3 21.67 37.77 -53.41
N THR A 4 21.48 36.61 -52.73
CA THR A 4 21.63 35.20 -53.23
C THR A 4 21.31 34.24 -52.06
N LEU A 5 20.32 33.34 -52.04
CA LEU A 5 19.98 32.10 -52.80
C LEU A 5 20.98 30.92 -52.69
N ALA A 6 20.41 29.75 -52.34
CA ALA A 6 20.86 28.36 -52.58
C ALA A 6 21.94 27.79 -51.63
N ARG A 7 22.00 26.50 -51.26
CA ARG A 7 21.57 25.27 -51.95
C ARG A 7 21.56 24.07 -50.97
N ARG A 8 20.58 23.19 -51.10
CA ARG A 8 20.63 21.79 -50.62
C ARG A 8 21.73 21.03 -51.38
N PHE A 9 22.45 20.13 -50.71
CA PHE A 9 23.07 18.99 -51.39
C PHE A 9 22.87 17.71 -50.59
N CYS A 10 22.11 16.83 -51.23
CA CYS A 10 22.00 15.40 -51.00
C CYS A 10 23.34 14.77 -51.42
N VAL A 11 23.95 13.93 -50.59
CA VAL A 11 25.09 13.09 -51.01
C VAL A 11 24.58 11.68 -51.27
N VAL A 12 24.77 11.29 -52.52
CA VAL A 12 24.43 10.05 -53.19
C VAL A 12 25.38 8.93 -52.74
N LEU A 13 24.83 7.74 -52.46
CA LEU A 13 25.55 6.48 -52.29
C LEU A 13 26.17 6.01 -53.62
N PRO A 14 27.37 5.42 -53.63
CA PRO A 14 27.79 4.54 -54.70
C PRO A 14 27.75 3.06 -54.29
N SER A 15 27.23 2.24 -55.20
CA SER A 15 27.22 0.78 -55.14
C SER A 15 28.46 0.16 -55.80
N SER A 16 28.76 -1.08 -55.39
CA SER A 16 29.44 -2.14 -56.16
C SER A 16 30.98 -2.12 -56.26
N LYS A 17 31.64 -3.11 -55.65
CA LYS A 17 32.10 -4.35 -56.32
C LYS A 17 32.86 -5.27 -55.35
N MET A 18 32.47 -6.53 -55.39
CA MET A 18 33.01 -7.69 -54.67
C MET A 18 34.48 -7.97 -55.05
N LYS A 19 35.37 -8.07 -54.07
CA LYS A 19 36.67 -8.76 -54.20
C LYS A 19 36.78 -9.79 -53.08
N LEU A 20 36.81 -11.04 -53.51
CA LEU A 20 37.00 -12.25 -52.73
C LEU A 20 38.42 -12.26 -52.17
N VAL A 21 38.59 -12.20 -50.86
CA VAL A 21 39.84 -12.57 -50.18
C VAL A 21 39.49 -13.66 -49.19
N CYS A 22 39.89 -14.88 -49.54
CA CYS A 22 39.93 -16.04 -48.64
C CYS A 22 40.95 -15.76 -47.54
N CYS A 23 40.48 -15.52 -46.31
CA CYS A 23 41.29 -15.75 -45.11
C CYS A 23 40.61 -16.86 -44.30
N LEU A 24 41.32 -17.97 -44.23
CA LEU A 24 41.00 -19.16 -43.46
C LEU A 24 41.01 -18.84 -41.95
N VAL A 25 39.90 -19.20 -41.31
CA VAL A 25 39.77 -19.87 -40.01
C VAL A 25 40.59 -19.31 -38.83
N LEU A 26 39.89 -18.64 -37.92
CA LEU A 26 39.91 -18.98 -36.48
C LEU A 26 38.55 -18.66 -35.89
N CYS A 27 37.68 -19.67 -35.87
CA CYS A 27 36.40 -19.61 -35.16
C CYS A 27 36.71 -19.70 -33.66
N GLY A 28 36.99 -18.57 -33.03
CA GLY A 28 37.02 -18.46 -31.58
C GLY A 28 35.60 -18.53 -31.06
N LEU A 29 35.19 -19.71 -30.58
CA LEU A 29 33.99 -19.86 -29.74
C LEU A 29 34.19 -19.02 -28.47
N LEU A 30 33.70 -17.78 -28.46
CA LEU A 30 33.45 -17.06 -27.23
C LEU A 30 32.22 -17.68 -26.57
N VAL A 31 32.44 -18.73 -25.78
CA VAL A 31 31.49 -19.16 -24.77
C VAL A 31 31.44 -18.04 -23.74
N ALA A 32 30.40 -17.21 -23.82
CA ALA A 32 30.06 -16.32 -22.72
C ALA A 32 29.73 -17.21 -21.52
N LEU A 33 30.70 -17.35 -20.60
CA LEU A 33 30.47 -17.91 -19.28
C LEU A 33 29.50 -16.95 -18.59
N ALA A 34 28.21 -17.26 -18.65
CA ALA A 34 27.23 -16.65 -17.79
C ALA A 34 27.67 -16.93 -16.35
N THR A 35 28.14 -15.89 -15.66
CA THR A 35 28.36 -15.98 -14.23
C THR A 35 27.00 -16.27 -13.60
N PRO A 36 26.85 -17.32 -12.77
CA PRO A 36 25.61 -17.51 -12.05
C PRO A 36 25.38 -16.24 -11.24
N ALA A 37 24.22 -15.60 -11.43
CA ALA A 37 23.79 -14.51 -10.60
C ALA A 37 23.96 -14.97 -9.15
N LYS A 38 24.82 -14.29 -8.38
CA LYS A 38 24.95 -14.55 -6.96
C LYS A 38 23.55 -14.41 -6.39
N ALA A 39 22.94 -15.53 -6.00
CA ALA A 39 21.77 -15.52 -5.17
C ALA A 39 22.16 -14.70 -3.93
N GLN A 40 21.71 -13.44 -3.88
CA GLN A 40 21.87 -12.65 -2.68
C GLN A 40 21.07 -13.39 -1.63
N ASN A 41 21.78 -13.97 -0.66
CA ASN A 41 21.21 -14.50 0.57
C ASN A 41 20.37 -13.37 1.19
N ARG A 42 19.07 -13.34 0.87
CA ARG A 42 18.10 -12.62 1.66
C ARG A 42 18.25 -13.18 3.07
N PRO A 43 18.54 -12.37 4.11
CA PRO A 43 18.50 -12.88 5.45
C PRO A 43 17.10 -13.47 5.66
N VAL A 44 17.05 -14.80 5.87
CA VAL A 44 15.83 -15.47 6.30
C VAL A 44 15.40 -14.75 7.57
N SER A 45 14.21 -14.14 7.55
CA SER A 45 13.66 -13.50 8.73
C SER A 45 13.49 -14.56 9.81
N ASN A 46 14.44 -14.61 10.75
CA ASN A 46 14.40 -15.46 11.95
C ASN A 46 13.39 -14.97 12.99
N ARG A 47 12.39 -14.18 12.58
CA ARG A 47 11.28 -13.82 13.46
C ARG A 47 10.34 -15.03 13.49
N PRO A 48 9.97 -15.57 14.66
CA PRO A 48 8.75 -16.39 14.73
C PRO A 48 7.64 -15.63 14.00
N GLY A 49 6.81 -16.34 13.23
CA GLY A 49 5.79 -15.71 12.38
C GLY A 49 5.08 -14.59 13.15
N ARG A 50 5.05 -13.39 12.58
CA ARG A 50 4.33 -12.28 13.22
C ARG A 50 2.84 -12.52 12.99
N PHE A 51 2.10 -12.75 14.06
CA PHE A 51 0.68 -13.05 14.03
C PHE A 51 -0.14 -11.89 14.58
N LEU A 52 -1.46 -11.94 14.33
CA LEU A 52 -2.39 -11.01 14.94
C LEU A 52 -2.49 -11.26 16.44
N SER A 53 -2.38 -10.20 17.24
CA SER A 53 -2.55 -10.25 18.69
C SER A 53 -4.01 -10.52 19.06
N LEU A 54 -4.21 -11.24 20.16
CA LEU A 54 -5.49 -11.33 20.86
C LEU A 54 -5.75 -10.03 21.63
N PRO A 55 -7.02 -9.65 21.86
CA PRO A 55 -7.36 -8.48 22.65
C PRO A 55 -6.93 -8.64 24.10
N ASN A 56 -6.55 -7.54 24.74
CA ASN A 56 -6.27 -7.49 26.17
C ASN A 56 -7.53 -6.98 26.89
N PRO A 57 -8.21 -7.79 27.73
CA PRO A 57 -9.48 -7.40 28.34
C PRO A 57 -9.42 -6.07 29.10
N GLN A 58 -8.36 -5.85 29.88
CA GLN A 58 -8.21 -4.62 30.66
C GLN A 58 -7.99 -3.40 29.77
N LYS A 59 -7.25 -3.54 28.66
CA LYS A 59 -7.12 -2.47 27.67
C LYS A 59 -8.44 -2.22 26.95
N CYS A 60 -9.21 -3.25 26.62
CA CYS A 60 -10.52 -3.10 25.99
C CYS A 60 -11.50 -2.29 26.86
N ALA A 61 -11.54 -2.56 28.16
CA ALA A 61 -12.38 -1.84 29.11
C ALA A 61 -11.97 -0.36 29.28
N ASN A 62 -10.67 -0.10 29.20
CA ASN A 62 -10.09 1.24 29.38
C ASN A 62 -9.65 1.88 28.04
N ARG A 63 -10.21 1.43 26.91
CA ARG A 63 -9.76 1.88 25.59
C ARG A 63 -10.06 3.37 25.38
N PRO A 64 -9.18 4.12 24.71
CA PRO A 64 -9.46 5.51 24.37
C PRO A 64 -10.67 5.58 23.42
N LYS A 65 -11.59 6.52 23.70
CA LYS A 65 -12.80 6.77 22.89
C LYS A 65 -12.85 8.26 22.56
N GLN A 66 -12.09 8.68 21.55
CA GLN A 66 -11.88 10.11 21.23
C GLN A 66 -12.95 10.67 20.32
N PHE A 67 -13.45 9.86 19.38
CA PHE A 67 -14.53 10.21 18.48
C PHE A 67 -15.44 9.00 18.29
N PHE A 68 -16.70 9.26 17.91
CA PHE A 68 -17.74 8.26 17.77
C PHE A 68 -18.47 8.47 16.44
N PHE A 69 -18.61 7.40 15.68
CA PHE A 69 -19.32 7.41 14.40
C PHE A 69 -20.04 6.08 14.22
N ARG A 70 -21.34 6.15 13.89
CA ARG A 70 -22.20 5.00 13.56
C ARG A 70 -22.12 3.77 14.51
N GLY A 71 -21.94 3.99 15.80
CA GLY A 71 -21.88 2.88 16.77
C GLY A 71 -20.47 2.49 17.21
N HIS A 72 -19.44 2.97 16.51
CA HIS A 72 -18.05 2.65 16.78
C HIS A 72 -17.35 3.84 17.45
N ASN A 73 -16.53 3.53 18.45
CA ASN A 73 -15.55 4.49 18.97
C ASN A 73 -14.26 4.38 18.17
N TYR A 74 -13.51 5.46 18.18
CA TYR A 74 -12.24 5.56 17.48
C TYR A 74 -11.23 6.34 18.32
N PHE A 75 -9.95 6.12 18.07
CA PHE A 75 -8.89 7.00 18.56
C PHE A 75 -7.70 7.05 17.61
N PHE A 76 -6.99 8.18 17.61
CA PHE A 76 -5.74 8.34 16.89
C PHE A 76 -4.56 8.17 17.84
N THR A 77 -3.57 7.34 17.48
CA THR A 77 -2.42 7.09 18.38
C THR A 77 -1.60 8.34 18.69
N GLY A 78 -1.57 9.32 17.78
CA GLY A 78 -0.87 10.59 18.03
C GLY A 78 -1.42 11.39 19.21
N HIS A 79 -2.71 11.21 19.56
CA HIS A 79 -3.33 11.86 20.71
C HIS A 79 -3.13 11.09 22.03
N VAL A 80 -2.58 9.87 21.98
CA VAL A 80 -2.37 9.05 23.17
C VAL A 80 -0.92 9.24 23.62
N PRO A 81 -0.63 9.79 24.82
CA PRO A 81 0.74 10.17 25.21
C PRO A 81 1.80 9.07 25.04
N GLN A 82 1.44 7.82 25.38
CA GLN A 82 2.33 6.66 25.21
C GLN A 82 2.69 6.33 23.75
N TYR A 83 1.92 6.84 22.76
CA TYR A 83 2.09 6.54 21.34
C TYR A 83 2.28 7.79 20.46
N ALA A 84 2.34 8.99 21.05
CA ALA A 84 2.29 10.26 20.31
C ALA A 84 3.33 10.34 19.16
N ASN A 85 4.54 9.83 19.38
CA ASN A 85 5.62 9.81 18.40
C ASN A 85 5.90 8.42 17.83
N ARG A 86 5.06 7.44 18.14
CA ARG A 86 5.25 6.05 17.72
C ARG A 86 4.67 5.86 16.33
N LYS A 87 5.52 5.38 15.42
CA LYS A 87 5.14 4.86 14.11
C LYS A 87 5.42 3.37 14.10
N VAL A 88 4.60 2.61 13.38
CA VAL A 88 4.69 1.16 13.31
C VAL A 88 4.38 0.69 11.89
N ASP A 89 4.92 -0.47 11.53
CA ASP A 89 4.50 -1.16 10.31
C ASP A 89 3.03 -1.58 10.38
N TRP A 90 2.46 -1.98 9.25
CA TRP A 90 1.02 -2.22 9.15
C TRP A 90 0.51 -3.31 10.10
N LEU A 91 1.25 -4.41 10.28
CA LEU A 91 0.83 -5.50 11.16
C LEU A 91 0.94 -5.12 12.64
N ASP A 92 2.00 -4.41 13.02
CA ASP A 92 2.12 -3.88 14.38
C ASP A 92 1.06 -2.81 14.67
N GLY A 93 0.66 -2.05 13.65
CA GLY A 93 -0.47 -1.12 13.72
C GLY A 93 -1.79 -1.83 14.04
N ARG A 94 -2.08 -2.91 13.32
CA ARG A 94 -3.22 -3.78 13.65
C ARG A 94 -3.13 -4.33 15.07
N ASN A 95 -1.99 -4.91 15.44
CA ASN A 95 -1.81 -5.50 16.77
C ASN A 95 -1.99 -4.48 17.90
N LEU A 96 -1.50 -3.25 17.72
CA LEU A 96 -1.70 -2.16 18.66
C LEU A 96 -3.20 -1.90 18.89
N CYS A 97 -3.99 -1.76 17.83
CA CYS A 97 -5.43 -1.53 17.96
C CYS A 97 -6.16 -2.75 18.54
N ARG A 98 -5.78 -3.96 18.13
CA ARG A 98 -6.40 -5.22 18.57
C ARG A 98 -6.34 -5.45 20.06
N GLU A 99 -5.25 -5.04 20.70
CA GLU A 99 -5.13 -5.08 22.16
C GLU A 99 -6.24 -4.29 22.88
N TYR A 100 -6.81 -3.27 22.22
CA TYR A 100 -7.90 -2.44 22.74
C TYR A 100 -9.30 -2.91 22.32
N CYS A 101 -9.45 -4.12 21.76
CA CYS A 101 -10.70 -4.56 21.10
C CYS A 101 -11.13 -3.65 19.95
N MET A 102 -10.14 -3.03 19.31
CA MET A 102 -10.29 -2.19 18.14
C MET A 102 -9.48 -2.83 17.00
N ASP A 103 -9.52 -2.25 15.83
CA ASP A 103 -8.59 -2.58 14.77
C ASP A 103 -8.21 -1.32 13.98
N LEU A 104 -7.34 -1.42 12.97
CA LEU A 104 -7.11 -0.28 12.09
C LEU A 104 -8.44 0.16 11.45
N VAL A 105 -8.58 1.46 11.24
CA VAL A 105 -9.80 2.04 10.67
C VAL A 105 -10.11 1.49 9.27
N SER A 106 -11.38 1.23 9.00
CA SER A 106 -11.93 0.91 7.69
C SER A 106 -12.71 2.12 7.18
N LEU A 107 -12.50 2.54 5.92
CA LEU A 107 -13.11 3.77 5.40
C LEU A 107 -14.25 3.40 4.44
N GLU A 108 -15.38 2.99 5.01
CA GLU A 108 -16.45 2.34 4.24
C GLU A 108 -17.47 3.32 3.67
N THR A 109 -17.47 4.55 4.19
CA THR A 109 -18.37 5.63 3.77
C THR A 109 -17.61 6.94 3.56
N GLN A 110 -18.18 7.83 2.74
CA GLN A 110 -17.59 9.14 2.51
C GLN A 110 -17.54 9.98 3.80
N GLU A 111 -18.55 9.89 4.67
CA GLU A 111 -18.54 10.63 5.93
C GLU A 111 -17.40 10.19 6.85
N GLU A 112 -17.17 8.88 6.96
CA GLU A 112 -16.07 8.30 7.72
C GLU A 112 -14.71 8.66 7.13
N ASN A 113 -14.55 8.56 5.81
CA ASN A 113 -13.35 9.02 5.12
C ASN A 113 -13.07 10.51 5.41
N ASN A 114 -14.10 11.36 5.31
CA ASN A 114 -13.98 12.79 5.56
C ASN A 114 -13.63 13.10 7.02
N MET A 115 -14.17 12.33 7.98
CA MET A 115 -13.80 12.43 9.39
C MET A 115 -12.30 12.19 9.58
N ILE A 116 -11.76 11.14 8.96
CA ILE A 116 -10.34 10.80 9.03
C ILE A 116 -9.47 11.83 8.30
N PHE A 117 -9.91 12.35 7.14
CA PHE A 117 -9.19 13.41 6.43
C PHE A 117 -9.12 14.70 7.27
N ARG A 118 -10.21 15.09 7.94
CA ARG A 118 -10.20 16.23 8.86
C ARG A 118 -9.25 16.02 10.03
N LEU A 119 -9.23 14.82 10.60
CA LEU A 119 -8.29 14.48 11.67
C LEU A 119 -6.84 14.67 11.20
N ILE A 120 -6.52 14.18 10.00
CA ILE A 120 -5.19 14.32 9.39
C ILE A 120 -4.83 15.80 9.18
N GLN A 121 -5.76 16.60 8.64
CA GLN A 121 -5.55 18.04 8.41
C GLN A 121 -5.35 18.82 9.71
N GLN A 122 -6.22 18.60 10.70
CA GLN A 122 -6.20 19.34 11.97
C GLN A 122 -4.95 19.06 12.80
N ASN A 123 -4.37 17.87 12.64
CA ASN A 123 -3.19 17.43 13.38
C ASN A 123 -1.90 17.47 12.55
N ASP A 124 -1.95 18.03 11.34
CA ASP A 124 -0.83 18.08 10.39
C ASP A 124 -0.10 16.73 10.25
N VAL A 125 -0.88 15.65 10.14
CA VAL A 125 -0.34 14.29 10.07
C VAL A 125 0.04 14.01 8.62
N PRO A 126 1.27 13.56 8.32
CA PRO A 126 1.69 13.34 6.93
C PRO A 126 1.05 12.11 6.32
N TYR A 127 0.68 11.12 7.14
CA TYR A 127 0.10 9.86 6.70
C TYR A 127 -0.39 9.03 7.88
N ILE A 128 -1.35 8.14 7.62
CA ILE A 128 -1.79 7.11 8.57
C ILE A 128 -1.96 5.76 7.86
N TRP A 129 -1.86 4.68 8.63
CA TRP A 129 -2.35 3.38 8.16
C TRP A 129 -3.88 3.27 8.29
N THR A 130 -4.47 2.49 7.39
CA THR A 130 -5.84 1.97 7.46
C THR A 130 -5.81 0.44 7.48
N SER A 131 -6.95 -0.22 7.64
CA SER A 131 -7.03 -1.68 7.59
C SER A 131 -7.00 -2.26 6.18
N GLY A 132 -6.91 -1.43 5.13
CA GLY A 132 -6.97 -1.87 3.74
C GLY A 132 -5.78 -2.76 3.37
N ARG A 133 -6.08 -3.92 2.81
CA ARG A 133 -5.10 -4.95 2.46
C ARG A 133 -5.45 -5.56 1.11
N LEU A 134 -4.43 -5.78 0.28
CA LEU A 134 -4.55 -6.54 -0.95
C LEU A 134 -4.59 -8.05 -0.66
N CYS A 135 -5.46 -8.82 -1.32
CA CYS A 135 -5.51 -10.28 -1.16
C CYS A 135 -4.41 -10.97 -1.99
N ASP A 136 -3.15 -10.81 -1.58
CA ASP A 136 -1.95 -11.36 -2.23
C ASP A 136 -1.15 -12.32 -1.33
N PHE A 137 -1.79 -12.83 -0.27
CA PHE A 137 -1.21 -13.76 0.70
C PHE A 137 -1.88 -15.14 0.64
N LYS A 138 -1.34 -16.08 1.40
CA LYS A 138 -1.83 -17.46 1.46
C LYS A 138 -3.30 -17.52 1.91
N GLY A 139 -4.15 -18.17 1.13
CA GLY A 139 -5.60 -18.23 1.28
C GLY A 139 -6.36 -17.40 0.24
N CYS A 140 -5.68 -16.55 -0.51
CA CYS A 140 -6.25 -15.78 -1.63
C CYS A 140 -6.07 -16.47 -3.00
N GLU A 141 -5.48 -17.67 -3.04
CA GLU A 141 -5.27 -18.41 -4.29
C GLU A 141 -6.61 -18.89 -4.88
N ASN A 142 -6.67 -19.01 -6.22
CA ASN A 142 -7.83 -19.53 -6.95
C ASN A 142 -9.14 -18.74 -6.74
N ARG A 143 -9.03 -17.43 -6.52
CA ARG A 143 -10.17 -16.51 -6.40
C ARG A 143 -10.32 -15.65 -7.67
N PRO A 144 -11.00 -16.15 -8.73
CA PRO A 144 -11.13 -15.42 -9.99
C PRO A 144 -11.90 -14.11 -9.85
N ASP A 145 -12.75 -13.99 -8.82
CA ASP A 145 -13.49 -12.76 -8.48
C ASP A 145 -12.60 -11.63 -7.91
N LEU A 146 -11.35 -11.94 -7.60
CA LEU A 146 -10.34 -11.00 -7.13
C LEU A 146 -9.34 -10.62 -8.24
N GLU A 147 -9.45 -11.18 -9.45
CA GLU A 147 -8.50 -10.92 -10.54
C GLU A 147 -8.99 -9.86 -11.53
N PRO A 148 -8.12 -8.92 -11.98
CA PRO A 148 -6.76 -8.69 -11.47
C PRO A 148 -6.75 -8.13 -10.05
N LYS A 149 -5.84 -8.65 -9.21
CA LYS A 149 -5.74 -8.30 -7.77
C LYS A 149 -5.66 -6.81 -7.50
N ASN A 150 -4.89 -6.05 -8.28
CA ASN A 150 -4.75 -4.61 -8.08
C ASN A 150 -6.07 -3.82 -8.27
N ILE A 151 -7.07 -4.39 -8.95
CA ILE A 151 -8.39 -3.79 -9.13
C ILE A 151 -9.42 -4.37 -8.15
N TYR A 152 -9.53 -5.70 -8.07
CA TYR A 152 -10.63 -6.36 -7.36
C TYR A 152 -10.23 -7.02 -6.03
N GLY A 153 -8.94 -7.04 -5.71
CA GLY A 153 -8.37 -7.80 -4.60
C GLY A 153 -8.29 -7.06 -3.26
N TRP A 154 -8.71 -5.80 -3.19
CA TRP A 154 -8.62 -5.01 -1.96
C TRP A 154 -9.82 -5.26 -1.03
N PHE A 155 -9.55 -5.36 0.27
CA PHE A 155 -10.55 -5.51 1.31
C PHE A 155 -10.10 -4.84 2.62
N TRP A 156 -11.04 -4.50 3.48
CA TRP A 156 -10.79 -4.00 4.83
C TRP A 156 -10.51 -5.19 5.75
N SER A 157 -9.26 -5.38 6.13
CA SER A 157 -8.87 -6.56 6.90
C SER A 157 -9.36 -6.57 8.35
N ALA A 158 -9.91 -5.45 8.84
CA ALA A 158 -10.50 -5.31 10.15
C ALA A 158 -11.87 -6.00 10.27
N ASN A 159 -12.72 -5.87 9.24
CA ASN A 159 -14.09 -6.40 9.23
C ASN A 159 -14.36 -7.40 8.08
N ARG A 160 -13.43 -7.54 7.14
CA ARG A 160 -13.45 -8.40 5.93
C ARG A 160 -14.33 -7.89 4.80
N GLU A 161 -14.76 -6.64 4.85
CA GLU A 161 -15.56 -6.04 3.79
C GLU A 161 -14.72 -5.80 2.53
N LYS A 162 -15.27 -6.15 1.37
CA LYS A 162 -14.59 -6.00 0.08
C LYS A 162 -14.64 -4.54 -0.35
N LEU A 163 -13.49 -3.98 -0.76
CA LEU A 163 -13.49 -2.64 -1.37
C LEU A 163 -14.11 -2.71 -2.77
N ALA A 164 -14.73 -1.61 -3.18
CA ALA A 164 -15.11 -1.42 -4.58
C ALA A 164 -13.86 -1.51 -5.49
N PRO A 165 -14.03 -1.87 -6.77
CA PRO A 165 -12.91 -1.89 -7.72
C PRO A 165 -12.15 -0.56 -7.70
N THR A 166 -10.82 -0.59 -7.67
CA THR A 166 -10.00 0.63 -7.51
C THR A 166 -10.17 1.65 -8.64
N SER A 167 -10.68 1.21 -9.79
CA SER A 167 -11.03 2.05 -10.95
C SER A 167 -12.40 2.72 -10.87
N GLN A 168 -13.21 2.44 -9.84
CA GLN A 168 -14.59 2.90 -9.70
C GLN A 168 -14.79 3.76 -8.45
N VAL A 169 -15.83 4.60 -8.46
CA VAL A 169 -16.29 5.30 -7.27
C VAL A 169 -17.02 4.29 -6.37
N PRO A 170 -16.63 4.11 -5.10
CA PRO A 170 -17.35 3.20 -4.21
C PRO A 170 -18.82 3.63 -4.02
N PRO A 171 -19.78 2.70 -3.84
CA PRO A 171 -21.22 3.05 -3.81
C PRO A 171 -21.63 4.11 -2.77
N SER A 172 -20.96 4.14 -1.62
CA SER A 172 -21.21 5.08 -0.52
C SER A 172 -20.36 6.37 -0.62
N PHE A 173 -19.81 6.67 -1.80
CA PHE A 173 -18.93 7.80 -2.05
C PHE A 173 -19.38 8.63 -3.26
N GLY A 174 -19.16 9.95 -3.18
CA GLY A 174 -19.34 10.87 -4.30
C GLY A 174 -18.11 10.99 -5.22
N TYR A 175 -16.97 10.39 -4.87
CA TYR A 175 -15.73 10.41 -5.66
C TYR A 175 -14.86 9.17 -5.37
N ASN A 176 -13.91 8.87 -6.25
CA ASN A 176 -12.97 7.77 -6.02
C ASN A 176 -11.82 8.26 -5.10
N PRO A 177 -11.65 7.68 -3.90
CA PRO A 177 -10.66 8.16 -2.93
C PRO A 177 -9.22 7.73 -3.23
N TRP A 178 -8.99 6.80 -4.17
CA TRP A 178 -7.66 6.48 -4.66
C TRP A 178 -7.06 7.66 -5.40
N SER A 179 -5.78 7.97 -5.10
CA SER A 179 -5.14 9.12 -5.73
C SER A 179 -5.07 8.99 -7.24
N SER A 180 -5.14 10.14 -7.92
CA SER A 180 -4.98 10.22 -9.38
C SER A 180 -3.52 10.16 -9.83
N THR A 181 -2.58 10.22 -8.88
CA THR A 181 -1.14 10.20 -9.11
C THR A 181 -0.43 9.45 -7.97
N GLY A 182 0.87 9.24 -8.09
CA GLY A 182 1.71 8.56 -7.11
C GLY A 182 3.17 8.67 -7.51
N HIS A 183 4.02 7.77 -7.02
CA HIS A 183 5.44 7.76 -7.38
C HIS A 183 5.64 7.62 -8.90
N LYS A 184 4.83 6.80 -9.57
CA LYS A 184 4.88 6.60 -11.03
C LYS A 184 4.18 7.70 -11.83
N LYS A 185 3.60 8.71 -11.18
CA LYS A 185 2.72 9.73 -11.79
C LYS A 185 1.50 9.10 -12.50
N GLN A 186 0.99 8.02 -11.92
CA GLN A 186 -0.16 7.25 -12.39
C GLN A 186 -1.17 7.09 -11.26
N LYS A 187 -2.42 6.73 -11.61
CA LYS A 187 -3.48 6.50 -10.62
C LYS A 187 -3.12 5.35 -9.68
N GLN A 188 -3.46 5.50 -8.41
CA GLN A 188 -3.30 4.48 -7.39
C GLN A 188 -4.40 3.41 -7.51
N PRO A 189 -4.13 2.15 -7.11
CA PRO A 189 -2.84 1.64 -6.65
C PRO A 189 -1.85 1.41 -7.81
N ASP A 190 -0.61 1.90 -7.70
CA ASP A 190 0.39 1.85 -8.79
C ASP A 190 1.51 0.82 -8.57
N ASN A 191 1.58 0.20 -7.38
CA ASN A 191 2.57 -0.79 -6.98
C ASN A 191 3.99 -0.35 -7.41
N ALA A 192 4.31 0.92 -7.15
CA ALA A 192 5.55 1.56 -7.51
C ALA A 192 6.77 0.85 -6.93
N GLU A 193 6.71 0.46 -5.66
CA GLU A 193 7.86 -0.11 -4.98
C GLU A 193 8.31 -1.45 -5.56
N PHE A 194 7.40 -2.19 -6.19
CA PHE A 194 7.70 -3.46 -6.83
C PHE A 194 8.70 -3.31 -7.97
N ASP A 195 8.61 -2.23 -8.75
CA ASP A 195 9.54 -1.96 -9.84
C ASP A 195 10.91 -1.48 -9.34
N ILE A 196 10.97 -0.98 -8.10
CA ILE A 196 12.19 -0.46 -7.48
C ILE A 196 12.97 -1.58 -6.81
N ASN A 197 12.31 -2.39 -5.99
CA ASN A 197 12.99 -3.38 -5.13
C ASN A 197 12.29 -4.75 -5.07
N GLY A 198 11.20 -4.94 -5.81
CA GLY A 198 10.43 -6.19 -5.83
C GLY A 198 9.46 -6.37 -4.65
N THR A 199 9.27 -5.35 -3.80
CA THR A 199 8.28 -5.38 -2.71
C THR A 199 6.92 -4.93 -3.22
N THR A 200 5.89 -5.74 -2.98
CA THR A 200 4.52 -5.36 -3.35
C THR A 200 3.96 -4.35 -2.34
N GLU A 201 3.28 -3.33 -2.84
CA GLU A 201 2.59 -2.32 -2.05
C GLU A 201 1.21 -2.83 -1.65
N SER A 202 1.19 -3.76 -0.71
CA SER A 202 0.00 -4.56 -0.45
C SER A 202 -0.91 -4.00 0.67
N CYS A 203 -0.62 -2.80 1.17
CA CYS A 203 -1.31 -2.15 2.28
C CYS A 203 -1.80 -0.74 1.92
N LEU A 204 -2.98 -0.36 2.39
CA LEU A 204 -3.60 0.93 2.09
C LEU A 204 -3.26 1.95 3.18
N ALA A 205 -2.69 3.09 2.77
CA ALA A 205 -2.49 4.26 3.63
C ALA A 205 -3.28 5.45 3.10
N VAL A 206 -3.64 6.36 4.01
CA VAL A 206 -4.03 7.72 3.62
C VAL A 206 -2.79 8.59 3.73
N LEU A 207 -2.41 9.25 2.63
CA LEU A 207 -1.28 10.18 2.59
C LEU A 207 -1.79 11.61 2.50
N ASN A 208 -1.11 12.53 3.18
CA ASN A 208 -1.42 13.96 3.16
C ASN A 208 -0.48 14.68 2.22
N ASN A 209 -0.93 14.85 0.97
CA ASN A 209 -0.31 15.67 -0.06
C ASN A 209 1.17 15.32 -0.38
N VAL A 210 1.56 14.05 -0.21
CA VAL A 210 2.93 13.58 -0.44
C VAL A 210 3.34 13.73 -1.91
N TYR A 211 2.38 13.61 -2.85
CA TYR A 211 2.62 13.70 -4.29
C TYR A 211 1.95 14.94 -4.92
N ASN A 212 1.68 15.98 -4.13
CA ASN A 212 0.96 17.19 -4.54
C ASN A 212 -0.45 16.87 -5.09
N ASP A 213 -1.15 15.96 -4.42
CA ASP A 213 -2.40 15.34 -4.82
C ASP A 213 -3.53 15.51 -3.77
N GLY A 214 -3.30 16.35 -2.75
CA GLY A 214 -4.19 16.48 -1.60
C GLY A 214 -4.15 15.26 -0.69
N ILE A 215 -5.21 15.04 0.08
CA ILE A 215 -5.32 13.86 0.94
C ILE A 215 -6.03 12.77 0.16
N ALA A 216 -5.37 11.62 -0.02
CA ALA A 216 -5.86 10.54 -0.86
C ALA A 216 -5.38 9.17 -0.38
N TRP A 217 -6.00 8.10 -0.89
CA TRP A 217 -5.59 6.73 -0.63
C TRP A 217 -4.46 6.33 -1.58
N HIS A 218 -3.46 5.65 -1.03
CA HIS A 218 -2.31 5.12 -1.74
C HIS A 218 -2.05 3.67 -1.31
N ASP A 219 -1.58 2.86 -2.24
CA ASP A 219 -0.95 1.61 -1.88
C ASP A 219 0.48 1.87 -1.41
N VAL A 220 0.89 1.18 -0.35
CA VAL A 220 2.19 1.37 0.27
C VAL A 220 2.73 0.02 0.73
N ALA A 221 4.03 -0.20 0.63
CA ALA A 221 4.65 -1.40 1.17
C ALA A 221 4.40 -1.50 2.69
N CYS A 222 3.92 -2.66 3.13
CA CYS A 222 3.38 -2.84 4.48
C CYS A 222 4.41 -2.65 5.61
N TYR A 223 5.71 -2.62 5.30
CA TYR A 223 6.78 -2.43 6.29
C TYR A 223 6.99 -0.96 6.67
N HIS A 224 6.49 0.00 5.90
CA HIS A 224 6.66 1.42 6.19
C HIS A 224 6.01 1.78 7.53
N GLU A 225 6.65 2.65 8.30
CA GLU A 225 6.15 3.01 9.62
C GLU A 225 5.25 4.23 9.57
N LYS A 226 4.03 4.11 10.12
CA LYS A 226 3.05 5.21 10.19
C LYS A 226 2.35 5.21 11.56
N PRO A 227 1.83 6.35 12.02
CA PRO A 227 0.84 6.35 13.09
C PRO A 227 -0.48 5.71 12.58
N VAL A 228 -1.37 5.37 13.51
CA VAL A 228 -2.58 4.60 13.19
C VAL A 228 -3.82 5.26 13.79
N VAL A 229 -4.96 5.06 13.14
CA VAL A 229 -6.28 5.30 13.74
C VAL A 229 -6.90 3.94 14.02
N CYS A 230 -7.34 3.76 15.27
CA CYS A 230 -8.02 2.56 15.72
C CYS A 230 -9.54 2.79 15.76
N GLU A 231 -10.31 1.77 15.39
CA GLU A 231 -11.78 1.72 15.33
C GLU A 231 -12.31 0.50 16.09
N ASP A 232 -13.41 0.64 16.84
CA ASP A 232 -14.05 -0.47 17.57
C ASP A 232 -14.30 -1.69 16.66
N SER A 233 -13.82 -2.87 17.09
CA SER A 233 -14.06 -4.13 16.39
C SER A 233 -15.12 -4.93 17.14
N ASP A 234 -16.30 -5.06 16.55
CA ASP A 234 -17.39 -5.84 17.16
C ASP A 234 -16.98 -7.28 17.43
N GLU A 235 -16.22 -7.91 16.54
CA GLU A 235 -15.69 -9.27 16.73
C GLU A 235 -14.86 -9.37 18.01
N LEU A 236 -13.93 -8.43 18.24
CA LEU A 236 -13.05 -8.45 19.40
C LEU A 236 -13.77 -8.05 20.69
N LEU A 237 -14.68 -7.08 20.61
CA LEU A 237 -15.53 -6.69 21.73
C LEU A 237 -16.43 -7.86 22.16
N ASN A 238 -17.06 -8.55 21.20
CA ASN A 238 -17.88 -9.74 21.45
C ASN A 238 -17.05 -10.86 22.07
N TYR A 239 -15.85 -11.12 21.52
CA TYR A 239 -14.92 -12.10 22.06
C TYR A 239 -14.58 -11.82 23.54
N VAL A 240 -14.21 -10.58 23.89
CA VAL A 240 -13.88 -10.24 25.27
C VAL A 240 -15.10 -10.29 26.18
N ARG A 241 -16.28 -9.83 25.74
CA ARG A 241 -17.54 -9.96 26.52
C ARG A 241 -17.86 -11.42 26.84
N SER A 242 -17.67 -12.33 25.89
CA SER A 242 -17.95 -13.75 26.08
C SER A 242 -16.96 -14.45 27.01
N THR A 243 -15.69 -14.04 26.99
CA THR A 243 -14.61 -14.67 27.78
C THR A 243 -14.37 -14.00 29.14
N ASN A 244 -14.93 -12.80 29.36
CA ASN A 244 -14.79 -12.01 30.58
C ASN A 244 -16.14 -11.41 31.00
N PRO A 245 -17.13 -12.22 31.40
CA PRO A 245 -18.51 -11.76 31.62
C PRO A 245 -18.69 -10.73 32.74
N ALA A 246 -17.76 -10.66 33.70
CA ALA A 246 -17.78 -9.66 34.77
C ALA A 246 -17.23 -8.28 34.33
N LEU A 247 -16.57 -8.21 33.17
CA LEU A 247 -15.92 -7.01 32.67
C LEU A 247 -16.91 -6.15 31.85
N ARG A 248 -16.94 -4.85 32.13
CA ARG A 248 -17.73 -3.87 31.36
C ARG A 248 -16.84 -3.20 30.31
N LEU A 249 -17.32 -3.09 29.07
CA LEU A 249 -16.60 -2.52 27.91
C LEU A 249 -17.22 -1.20 27.42
#